data_AF-A0A8H4SPA6-F1
#
_entry.id   AF-A0A8H4SPA6-F1
#
_cell.length_a   1.000
_cell.length_b   1.000
_cell.length_c   1.000
_cell.angle_alpha   90.00
_cell.angle_beta   90.00
_cell.angle_gamma   90.00
#
_symmetry.space_group_name_H-M   'P 1'
#
loop_
_entity.id
_entity.type
_entity.pdbx_description
1 polymer ?
#
loop_
_entity_poly.entity_id
_entity_poly.type
_entity_poly.pdbx_seq_one_letter_code
_entity_poly.pdbx_strand_id
1 'polypeptide(L)'
;MIEPDERFFSEGQGYFGPRENPATETHCNVWDWDQLRWIKVKGTAKLFPPGEDVETSVLAQFADYLSPEVCAITVNDDGLLTGVSTDPEEDDTFFVGYLPLSLCQSLADCSTVYFSQLQELDRLGPGVDLSSYDSQRVAFKFNPLGMLRRLQMSWKEMNLLSKLPPHPNIIPFDRIVLEDVQSRVIGFTTKYIPGGTLADADPKRPFRFEWLRQLTQLVDFLNLELGIMHQDIAPRNLLVDPETDDIILFDFDWAANGKKV
;
A
#
# COMPACT_ATOMS: atom_id res chain seq x y z
N MET A 1 -0.30 4.38 -13.09
CA MET A 1 -1.63 4.67 -12.49
C MET A 1 -2.06 3.37 -11.82
N ILE A 2 -2.61 3.44 -10.61
CA ILE A 2 -3.02 2.23 -9.88
C ILE A 2 -4.12 1.53 -10.69
N GLU A 3 -4.11 0.20 -10.71
CA GLU A 3 -5.16 -0.57 -11.39
C GLU A 3 -6.54 -0.16 -10.84
N PRO A 4 -7.58 0.02 -11.68
CA PRO A 4 -8.87 0.56 -11.24
C PRO A 4 -9.50 -0.19 -10.06
N ASP A 5 -9.33 -1.51 -10.02
CA ASP A 5 -9.87 -2.38 -8.97
C ASP A 5 -9.11 -2.26 -7.64
N GLU A 6 -7.91 -1.68 -7.64
CA GLU A 6 -7.07 -1.50 -6.46
C GLU A 6 -7.02 -0.05 -5.95
N ARG A 7 -7.51 0.91 -6.75
CA ARG A 7 -7.48 2.35 -6.43
C ARG A 7 -8.26 2.71 -5.18
N PHE A 8 -9.35 2.00 -4.90
CA PHE A 8 -10.25 2.36 -3.80
C PHE A 8 -10.18 1.33 -2.66
N PHE A 9 -10.21 1.83 -1.43
CA PHE A 9 -10.31 1.01 -0.23
C PHE A 9 -11.48 1.47 0.63
N SER A 10 -12.34 0.56 1.08
CA SER A 10 -13.48 0.86 1.95
C SER A 10 -13.26 0.37 3.38
N GLU A 11 -13.70 1.15 4.36
CA GLU A 11 -13.81 0.71 5.78
C GLU A 11 -15.12 -0.04 6.09
N GLY A 12 -15.98 -0.19 5.09
CA GLY A 12 -17.31 -0.77 5.22
C GLY A 12 -18.38 0.27 5.55
N GLN A 13 -19.60 -0.21 5.70
CA GLN A 13 -20.81 0.60 5.72
C GLN A 13 -21.32 0.87 7.15
N GLY A 14 -21.63 2.13 7.45
CA GLY A 14 -22.29 2.56 8.68
C GLY A 14 -23.78 2.83 8.45
N TYR A 15 -24.65 2.13 9.19
CA TYR A 15 -26.11 2.25 9.09
C TYR A 15 -26.71 3.07 10.22
N PHE A 16 -27.54 4.06 9.89
CA PHE A 16 -28.24 4.91 10.86
C PHE A 16 -29.67 4.42 11.10
N GLY A 17 -29.80 3.15 11.48
CA GLY A 17 -31.09 2.47 11.67
C GLY A 17 -30.98 0.96 11.46
N PRO A 18 -32.11 0.24 11.42
CA PRO A 18 -32.12 -1.18 11.08
C PRO A 18 -31.53 -1.41 9.68
N ARG A 19 -30.44 -2.17 9.58
CA ARG A 19 -29.73 -2.41 8.31
C ARG A 19 -30.56 -3.19 7.30
N GLU A 20 -31.58 -3.91 7.77
CA GLU A 20 -32.54 -4.66 6.93
C GLU A 20 -33.59 -3.74 6.29
N ASN A 21 -33.73 -2.49 6.75
CA ASN A 21 -34.65 -1.53 6.17
C ASN A 21 -33.96 -0.80 5.00
N PRO A 22 -34.45 -0.96 3.75
CA PRO A 22 -33.83 -0.37 2.56
C PRO A 22 -33.78 1.17 2.58
N ALA A 23 -34.65 1.83 3.35
CA ALA A 23 -34.67 3.28 3.49
C ALA A 23 -33.73 3.82 4.57
N THR A 24 -33.02 2.94 5.29
CA THR A 24 -32.05 3.35 6.31
C THR A 24 -30.92 4.14 5.64
N GLU A 25 -30.60 5.31 6.18
CA GLU A 25 -29.46 6.10 5.74
C GLU A 25 -28.17 5.35 6.02
N THR A 26 -27.28 5.34 5.03
CA THR A 26 -26.00 4.64 5.08
C THR A 26 -24.91 5.56 4.60
N HIS A 27 -23.82 5.63 5.37
CA HIS A 27 -22.59 6.31 4.98
C HIS A 27 -21.44 5.31 4.96
N CYS A 28 -20.50 5.50 4.04
CA CYS A 28 -19.26 4.75 3.96
C CYS A 28 -18.11 5.70 3.67
N ASN A 29 -16.93 5.43 4.25
CA ASN A 29 -15.71 6.14 3.91
C ASN A 29 -14.90 5.29 2.94
N VAL A 30 -14.59 5.87 1.78
CA VAL A 30 -13.78 5.24 0.75
C VAL A 30 -12.50 6.05 0.56
N TRP A 31 -11.36 5.39 0.73
CA TRP A 31 -10.05 5.97 0.46
C TRP A 31 -9.77 5.90 -1.03
N ASP A 32 -9.41 7.03 -1.62
CA ASP A 32 -8.87 7.09 -2.98
C ASP A 32 -7.34 7.13 -2.90
N TRP A 33 -6.69 6.04 -3.29
CA TRP A 33 -5.23 5.95 -3.33
C TRP A 33 -4.61 6.95 -4.30
N ASP A 34 -5.36 7.42 -5.30
CA ASP A 34 -4.81 8.39 -6.23
C ASP A 34 -4.77 9.81 -5.65
N GLN A 35 -5.78 10.16 -4.84
CA GLN A 35 -5.91 11.48 -4.22
C GLN A 35 -5.40 11.52 -2.78
N LEU A 36 -5.05 10.36 -2.21
CA LEU A 36 -4.58 10.17 -0.83
C LEU A 36 -5.52 10.80 0.21
N ARG A 37 -6.82 10.55 0.06
CA ARG A 37 -7.86 11.11 0.94
C ARG A 37 -9.06 10.19 1.07
N TRP A 38 -9.82 10.41 2.15
CA TRP A 38 -11.12 9.78 2.32
C TRP A 38 -12.21 10.60 1.62
N ILE A 39 -13.13 9.92 0.96
CA ILE A 39 -14.36 10.49 0.43
C ILE A 39 -15.53 9.75 1.06
N LYS A 40 -16.40 10.51 1.72
CA LYS A 40 -17.61 9.98 2.34
C LYS A 40 -18.69 9.78 1.30
N VAL A 41 -19.15 8.55 1.11
CA VAL A 41 -20.23 8.18 0.19
C VAL A 41 -21.51 7.97 0.99
N LYS A 42 -22.56 8.72 0.65
CA LYS A 42 -23.85 8.69 1.35
C LYS A 42 -24.97 8.19 0.44
N GLY A 43 -25.86 7.38 1.00
CA GLY A 43 -27.09 6.93 0.34
C GLY A 43 -27.94 6.11 1.29
N THR A 44 -28.54 5.04 0.78
CA THR A 44 -29.46 4.19 1.55
C THR A 44 -28.98 2.74 1.60
N ALA A 45 -29.47 1.97 2.56
CA ALA A 45 -29.22 0.53 2.67
C ALA A 45 -29.74 -0.27 1.46
N LYS A 46 -30.60 0.31 0.62
CA LYS A 46 -31.02 -0.30 -0.64
C LYS A 46 -29.88 -0.34 -1.66
N LEU A 47 -29.11 0.73 -1.76
CA LEU A 47 -27.92 0.79 -2.62
C LEU A 47 -26.73 0.11 -1.95
N PHE A 48 -26.61 0.21 -0.63
CA PHE A 48 -25.52 -0.35 0.18
C PHE A 48 -26.03 -1.52 1.05
N PRO A 49 -26.38 -2.67 0.45
CA PRO A 49 -26.95 -3.78 1.19
C PRO A 49 -25.91 -4.41 2.14
N PRO A 50 -26.31 -4.91 3.32
CA PRO A 50 -25.38 -5.46 4.28
C PRO A 50 -24.59 -6.65 3.73
N GLY A 51 -23.27 -6.54 3.74
CA GLY A 51 -22.35 -7.61 3.33
C GLY A 51 -21.95 -7.60 1.86
N GLU A 52 -22.31 -6.56 1.11
CA GLU A 52 -21.77 -6.30 -0.23
C GLU A 52 -21.01 -4.97 -0.24
N ASP A 53 -19.77 -5.00 -0.72
CA ASP A 53 -18.90 -3.82 -0.79
C ASP A 53 -19.04 -3.15 -2.18
N VAL A 54 -20.04 -2.27 -2.34
CA VAL A 54 -20.39 -1.63 -3.63
C VAL A 54 -19.98 -0.16 -3.69
N GLU A 55 -19.65 0.45 -2.55
CA GLU A 55 -19.23 1.85 -2.40
C GLU A 55 -18.01 2.24 -3.26
N THR A 56 -17.06 1.34 -3.45
CA THR A 56 -15.86 1.57 -4.27
C THR A 56 -16.26 1.74 -5.73
N SER A 57 -17.17 0.89 -6.21
CA SER A 57 -17.72 0.94 -7.57
C SER A 57 -18.62 2.16 -7.79
N VAL A 58 -19.32 2.62 -6.74
CA VAL A 58 -20.09 3.88 -6.78
C VAL A 58 -19.15 5.07 -6.91
N LEU A 59 -18.14 5.17 -6.04
CA LEU A 59 -17.20 6.30 -6.08
C LEU A 59 -16.39 6.33 -7.39
N ALA A 60 -15.97 5.17 -7.89
CA ALA A 60 -15.19 5.05 -9.12
C ALA A 60 -15.83 5.72 -10.34
N GLN A 61 -17.16 5.79 -10.40
CA GLN A 61 -17.89 6.45 -11.49
C GLN A 61 -17.70 7.96 -11.52
N PHE A 62 -17.38 8.57 -10.37
CA PHE A 62 -17.35 10.02 -10.20
C PHE A 62 -15.97 10.56 -9.84
N ALA A 63 -15.09 9.74 -9.26
CA ALA A 63 -13.85 10.18 -8.60
C ALA A 63 -12.99 11.13 -9.45
N ASP A 64 -12.84 10.85 -10.74
CA ASP A 64 -12.01 11.67 -11.66
C ASP A 64 -12.65 13.00 -12.07
N TYR A 65 -13.94 13.17 -11.79
CA TYR A 65 -14.70 14.39 -12.08
C TYR A 65 -14.95 15.24 -10.84
N LEU A 66 -14.63 14.74 -9.65
CA LEU A 66 -14.81 15.48 -8.40
C LEU A 66 -13.71 16.53 -8.23
N SER A 67 -14.10 17.70 -7.71
CA SER A 67 -13.12 18.69 -7.26
C SER A 67 -12.29 18.12 -6.09
N PRO A 68 -10.99 18.44 -5.99
CA PRO A 68 -10.15 18.11 -4.83
C PRO A 68 -10.67 18.66 -3.49
N GLU A 69 -11.63 19.58 -3.50
CA GLU A 69 -12.26 20.12 -2.29
C GLU A 69 -13.46 19.28 -1.82
N VAL A 70 -13.97 18.35 -2.64
CA VAL A 70 -15.15 17.53 -2.29
C VAL A 70 -14.77 16.47 -1.27
N CYS A 71 -15.32 16.52 -0.07
CA CYS A 71 -15.10 15.54 1.00
C CYS A 71 -16.22 14.49 1.09
N ALA A 72 -17.41 14.78 0.56
CA ALA A 72 -18.52 13.83 0.54
C ALA A 72 -19.36 13.90 -0.73
N ILE A 73 -19.94 12.76 -1.12
CA ILE A 73 -20.92 12.63 -2.19
C ILE A 73 -22.20 11.99 -1.67
N THR A 74 -23.33 12.36 -2.24
CA THR A 74 -24.63 11.72 -1.99
C THR A 74 -25.14 11.11 -3.29
N VAL A 75 -25.59 9.86 -3.22
CA VAL A 75 -26.12 9.11 -4.36
C VAL A 75 -27.53 8.61 -4.06
N ASN A 76 -28.35 8.48 -5.10
CA ASN A 76 -29.69 7.88 -4.98
C ASN A 76 -29.63 6.35 -5.12
N ASP A 77 -30.78 5.68 -5.00
CA ASP A 77 -30.89 4.21 -5.12
C ASP A 77 -30.47 3.65 -6.49
N ASP A 78 -30.36 4.49 -7.53
CA ASP A 78 -29.89 4.12 -8.86
C ASP A 78 -28.36 4.31 -9.01
N GLY A 79 -27.67 4.70 -7.93
CA GLY A 79 -26.23 4.99 -7.93
C GLY A 79 -25.85 6.33 -8.56
N LEU A 80 -26.82 7.20 -8.87
CA LEU A 80 -26.57 8.50 -9.49
C LEU A 80 -26.27 9.57 -8.45
N LEU A 81 -25.28 10.40 -8.75
CA LEU A 81 -24.89 11.54 -7.92
C LEU A 81 -26.03 12.57 -7.80
N THR A 82 -26.45 12.85 -6.58
CA THR A 82 -27.49 13.85 -6.26
C THR A 82 -26.95 15.05 -5.49
N GLY A 83 -25.76 14.94 -4.88
CA GLY A 83 -25.14 16.04 -4.16
C GLY A 83 -23.66 15.82 -3.89
N VAL A 84 -22.94 16.93 -3.66
CA VAL A 84 -21.54 16.95 -3.22
C VAL A 84 -21.41 17.90 -2.04
N SER A 85 -20.46 17.63 -1.15
CA SER A 85 -20.14 18.46 0.01
C SER A 85 -18.65 18.82 0.00
N THR A 86 -18.36 20.05 0.41
CA THR A 86 -17.01 20.57 0.67
C THR A 86 -16.89 21.01 2.14
N ASP A 87 -17.78 20.53 3.00
CA ASP A 87 -17.78 20.85 4.43
C ASP A 87 -16.63 20.12 5.13
N PRO A 88 -15.65 20.82 5.73
CA PRO A 88 -14.52 20.18 6.41
C PRO A 88 -14.94 19.24 7.55
N GLU A 89 -16.12 19.44 8.16
CA GLU A 89 -16.63 18.54 9.21
C GLU A 89 -17.01 17.15 8.66
N GLU A 90 -17.10 17.01 7.34
CA GLU A 90 -17.36 15.72 6.68
C GLU A 90 -16.10 15.06 6.15
N ASP A 91 -14.94 15.73 6.23
CA ASP A 91 -13.65 15.18 5.86
C ASP A 91 -13.08 14.32 7.00
N ASP A 92 -13.21 13.01 6.84
CA ASP A 92 -12.67 12.04 7.81
C ASP A 92 -11.17 11.74 7.55
N THR A 93 -10.49 12.55 6.72
CA THR A 93 -9.08 12.33 6.40
C THR A 93 -8.15 12.56 7.59
N PHE A 94 -7.70 11.45 8.17
CA PHE A 94 -6.79 11.48 9.30
C PHE A 94 -5.41 12.00 8.94
N PHE A 95 -4.86 12.82 9.84
CA PHE A 95 -3.44 13.14 9.84
C PHE A 95 -2.63 11.97 10.43
N VAL A 96 -1.72 11.40 9.64
CA VAL A 96 -0.79 10.38 10.14
C VAL A 96 0.35 11.05 10.92
N GLY A 97 0.36 10.85 12.24
CA GLY A 97 1.41 11.34 13.13
C GLY A 97 2.72 10.56 13.00
N TYR A 98 3.40 10.64 11.86
CA TYR A 98 4.69 9.99 11.64
C TYR A 98 5.72 10.38 12.72
N LEU A 99 6.59 9.43 13.08
CA LEU A 99 7.59 9.60 14.14
C LEU A 99 8.85 10.31 13.61
N PRO A 100 9.39 11.32 14.30
CA PRO A 100 10.71 11.88 13.99
C PRO A 100 11.80 10.80 13.99
N LEU A 101 12.70 10.83 13.00
CA LEU A 101 13.82 9.88 12.92
C LEU A 101 14.66 9.85 14.20
N SER A 102 14.80 10.98 14.89
CA SER A 102 15.53 11.10 16.16
C SER A 102 14.99 10.20 17.28
N LEU A 103 13.73 9.79 17.23
CA LEU A 103 13.12 8.85 18.17
C LEU A 103 13.25 7.39 17.72
N CYS A 104 13.71 7.16 16.48
CA CYS A 104 13.69 5.87 15.81
C CYS A 104 15.10 5.26 15.81
N GLN A 105 15.61 4.93 17.00
CA GLN A 105 16.99 4.43 17.18
C GLN A 105 17.34 3.23 16.29
N SER A 106 16.36 2.38 16.00
CA SER A 106 16.53 1.18 15.17
C SER A 106 16.79 1.46 13.68
N LEU A 107 16.69 2.72 13.26
CA LEU A 107 16.89 3.20 11.88
C LEU A 107 17.98 4.29 11.80
N ALA A 108 18.70 4.56 12.89
CA ALA A 108 19.65 5.67 12.98
C ALA A 108 20.83 5.54 12.00
N ASP A 109 21.22 4.31 11.67
CA ASP A 109 22.33 4.01 10.76
C ASP A 109 21.88 3.87 9.29
N CYS A 110 20.58 4.01 9.02
CA CYS A 110 20.06 3.89 7.66
C CYS A 110 20.33 5.18 6.87
N SER A 111 20.66 5.02 5.59
CA SER A 111 20.68 6.13 4.64
C SER A 111 19.29 6.75 4.52
N THR A 112 19.23 8.07 4.36
CA THR A 112 17.98 8.82 4.26
C THR A 112 17.85 9.54 2.91
N VAL A 113 16.62 9.90 2.56
CA VAL A 113 16.27 10.82 1.47
C VAL A 113 15.04 11.62 1.90
N TYR A 114 14.96 12.89 1.54
CA TYR A 114 13.76 13.70 1.79
C TYR A 114 12.70 13.44 0.73
N PHE A 115 11.44 13.49 1.12
CA PHE A 115 10.31 13.29 0.22
C PHE A 115 10.31 14.28 -0.95
N SER A 116 10.65 15.56 -0.70
CA SER A 116 10.79 16.56 -1.77
C SER A 116 11.86 16.25 -2.82
N GLN A 117 12.78 15.33 -2.54
CA GLN A 117 13.81 14.87 -3.49
C GLN A 117 13.34 13.70 -4.35
N LEU A 118 12.21 13.06 -3.99
CA LEU A 118 11.60 12.01 -4.78
C LEU A 118 10.71 12.62 -5.85
N GLN A 119 10.96 12.24 -7.10
CA GLN A 119 10.07 12.50 -8.21
C GLN A 119 9.23 11.24 -8.48
N GLU A 120 7.92 11.32 -8.29
CA GLU A 120 6.98 10.27 -8.71
C GLU A 120 7.06 10.10 -10.24
N LEU A 121 7.33 8.87 -10.68
CA LEU A 121 7.38 8.48 -12.09
C LEU A 121 6.14 7.68 -12.50
N ASP A 122 5.66 6.83 -11.60
CA ASP A 122 4.45 6.03 -11.77
C ASP A 122 3.97 5.52 -10.40
N ARG A 123 2.80 4.86 -10.38
CA ARG A 123 2.24 4.19 -9.20
C ARG A 123 2.19 2.69 -9.48
N LEU A 124 2.88 1.92 -8.65
CA LEU A 124 2.99 0.47 -8.77
C LEU A 124 1.83 -0.25 -8.07
N GLY A 125 1.16 0.42 -7.13
CA GLY A 125 0.00 -0.10 -6.42
C GLY A 125 -0.32 0.74 -5.18
N PRO A 126 -1.31 0.30 -4.37
CA PRO A 126 -1.70 0.96 -3.13
C PRO A 126 -0.52 1.22 -2.16
N GLY A 127 -0.14 2.50 -2.02
CA GLY A 127 0.94 2.92 -1.13
C GLY A 127 2.35 2.57 -1.62
N VAL A 128 2.49 2.32 -2.93
CA VAL A 128 3.78 2.03 -3.56
C VAL A 128 3.93 2.83 -4.85
N ASP A 129 4.85 3.78 -4.83
CA ASP A 129 5.17 4.63 -5.99
C ASP A 129 6.47 4.18 -6.64
N LEU A 130 6.51 4.17 -7.97
CA LEU A 130 7.78 4.20 -8.69
C LEU A 130 8.28 5.64 -8.65
N SER A 131 9.39 5.86 -7.95
CA SER A 131 9.99 7.18 -7.78
C SER A 131 11.41 7.22 -8.34
N SER A 132 11.96 8.43 -8.48
CA SER A 132 13.37 8.62 -8.73
C SER A 132 13.98 9.74 -7.90
N TYR A 133 15.25 9.57 -7.55
CA TYR A 133 16.12 10.62 -7.01
C TYR A 133 17.53 10.38 -7.56
N ASP A 134 18.31 11.44 -7.79
CA ASP A 134 19.67 11.36 -8.35
C ASP A 134 19.78 10.46 -9.60
N SER A 135 18.73 10.44 -10.44
CA SER A 135 18.59 9.56 -11.62
C SER A 135 18.46 8.04 -11.34
N GLN A 136 18.44 7.63 -10.06
CA GLN A 136 18.16 6.26 -9.65
C GLN A 136 16.65 6.03 -9.53
N ARG A 137 16.14 4.91 -10.07
CA ARG A 137 14.73 4.49 -9.90
C ARG A 137 14.59 3.60 -8.67
N VAL A 138 13.54 3.85 -7.89
CA VAL A 138 13.24 3.14 -6.64
C VAL A 138 11.75 2.90 -6.50
N ALA A 139 11.38 1.86 -5.77
CA ALA A 139 10.02 1.68 -5.28
C ALA A 139 9.92 2.34 -3.90
N PHE A 140 9.09 3.37 -3.79
CA PHE A 140 8.82 4.07 -2.54
C PHE A 140 7.56 3.48 -1.90
N LYS A 141 7.71 2.85 -0.74
CA LYS A 141 6.61 2.28 0.05
C LYS A 141 6.26 3.21 1.22
N PHE A 142 4.99 3.53 1.37
CA PHE A 142 4.46 4.37 2.44
C PHE A 142 3.04 3.95 2.85
N ASN A 143 2.54 4.49 3.96
CA ASN A 143 1.22 4.11 4.47
C ASN A 143 0.40 5.31 4.96
N PRO A 144 -0.38 5.95 4.07
CA PRO A 144 -1.11 7.18 4.35
C PRO A 144 -2.46 6.96 5.04
N LEU A 145 -2.97 5.72 5.11
CA LEU A 145 -4.31 5.39 5.61
C LEU A 145 -4.50 5.63 7.11
N GLY A 146 -3.44 5.81 7.90
CA GLY A 146 -3.54 6.02 9.35
C GLY A 146 -4.01 4.81 10.17
N MET A 147 -4.34 3.69 9.54
CA MET A 147 -4.77 2.47 10.23
C MET A 147 -3.62 1.85 11.01
N LEU A 148 -3.80 1.69 12.32
CA LEU A 148 -2.76 1.21 13.25
C LEU A 148 -2.10 -0.10 12.77
N ARG A 149 -2.90 -1.06 12.29
CA ARG A 149 -2.40 -2.34 11.80
C ARG A 149 -1.48 -2.18 10.58
N ARG A 150 -1.89 -1.35 9.62
CA ARG A 150 -1.15 -1.06 8.40
C ARG A 150 0.15 -0.28 8.69
N LEU A 151 0.08 0.70 9.58
CA LEU A 151 1.27 1.41 10.08
C LEU A 151 2.25 0.45 10.78
N GLN A 152 1.76 -0.47 11.60
CA GLN A 152 2.60 -1.48 12.25
C GLN A 152 3.26 -2.45 11.26
N MET A 153 2.54 -2.90 10.23
CA MET A 153 3.10 -3.77 9.19
C MET A 153 4.22 -3.07 8.41
N SER A 154 3.96 -1.85 7.94
CA SER A 154 4.97 -1.02 7.26
C SER A 154 6.19 -0.75 8.15
N TRP A 155 5.97 -0.44 9.43
CA TRP A 155 7.04 -0.22 10.41
C TRP A 155 7.91 -1.47 10.63
N LYS A 156 7.29 -2.64 10.73
CA LYS A 156 7.99 -3.93 10.89
C LYS A 156 8.80 -4.26 9.66
N GLU A 157 8.21 -4.13 8.47
CA GLU A 157 8.88 -4.39 7.21
C GLU A 157 10.13 -3.52 7.05
N MET A 158 9.97 -2.21 7.22
CA MET A 158 11.07 -1.24 7.14
C MET A 158 12.21 -1.59 8.10
N ASN A 159 11.88 -1.94 9.34
CA ASN A 159 12.88 -2.31 10.34
C ASN A 159 13.56 -3.65 10.08
N LEU A 160 12.86 -4.58 9.42
CA LEU A 160 13.36 -5.89 9.06
C LEU A 160 14.31 -5.78 7.87
N LEU A 161 13.81 -5.24 6.75
CA LEU A 161 14.57 -5.10 5.50
C LEU A 161 15.84 -4.28 5.69
N SER A 162 15.80 -3.22 6.50
CA SER A 162 16.99 -2.39 6.77
C SER A 162 18.10 -3.11 7.53
N LYS A 163 17.80 -4.25 8.16
CA LYS A 163 18.75 -5.06 8.95
C LYS A 163 19.05 -6.41 8.32
N LEU A 164 18.39 -6.78 7.23
CA LEU A 164 18.69 -8.02 6.55
C LEU A 164 20.09 -7.94 5.94
N PRO A 165 20.90 -9.02 6.06
CA PRO A 165 22.15 -9.09 5.31
C PRO A 165 21.84 -9.08 3.80
N PRO A 166 22.70 -8.48 2.97
CA PRO A 166 22.54 -8.52 1.52
C PRO A 166 22.43 -9.96 1.01
N HIS A 167 21.42 -10.22 0.19
CA HIS A 167 21.18 -11.53 -0.41
C HIS A 167 20.69 -11.36 -1.86
N PRO A 168 21.20 -12.14 -2.84
CA PRO A 168 20.87 -11.95 -4.26
C PRO A 168 19.38 -12.10 -4.59
N ASN A 169 18.66 -12.93 -3.83
CA ASN A 169 17.22 -13.19 -4.02
C ASN A 169 16.30 -12.42 -3.05
N ILE A 170 16.81 -11.40 -2.34
CA ILE A 170 15.99 -10.50 -1.50
C ILE A 170 16.07 -9.10 -2.08
N ILE A 171 14.94 -8.40 -2.12
CA ILE A 171 14.90 -7.02 -2.58
C ILE A 171 15.85 -6.14 -1.75
N PRO A 172 16.77 -5.39 -2.39
CA PRO A 172 17.65 -4.50 -1.65
C PRO A 172 16.88 -3.33 -1.04
N PHE A 173 17.00 -3.18 0.28
CA PHE A 173 16.65 -1.95 0.98
C PHE A 173 17.55 -0.81 0.50
N ASP A 174 16.99 0.38 0.31
CA ASP A 174 17.71 1.54 -0.19
C ASP A 174 17.81 2.65 0.88
N ARG A 175 16.70 3.34 1.20
CA ARG A 175 16.71 4.49 2.11
C ARG A 175 15.44 4.61 2.94
N ILE A 176 15.55 5.31 4.06
CA ILE A 176 14.41 5.85 4.80
C ILE A 176 13.99 7.17 4.17
N VAL A 177 12.68 7.34 3.96
CA VAL A 177 12.12 8.58 3.42
C VAL A 177 11.61 9.44 4.56
N LEU A 178 12.04 10.69 4.56
CA LEU A 178 11.73 11.69 5.58
C LEU A 178 10.88 12.81 4.99
N GLU A 179 9.89 13.30 5.74
CA GLU A 179 9.29 14.61 5.41
C GLU A 179 10.25 15.77 5.74
N ASP A 180 10.05 16.87 5.03
CA ASP A 180 11.00 17.99 4.93
C ASP A 180 11.09 18.91 6.16
N VAL A 181 10.06 18.93 7.02
CA VAL A 181 9.92 19.94 8.09
C VAL A 181 10.49 19.43 9.42
N GLN A 182 10.09 18.23 9.86
CA GLN A 182 10.47 17.67 11.16
C GLN A 182 11.24 16.35 11.05
N SER A 183 11.64 15.97 9.83
CA SER A 183 12.34 14.72 9.54
C SER A 183 11.61 13.49 10.09
N ARG A 184 10.28 13.48 9.99
CA ARG A 184 9.46 12.31 10.34
C ARG A 184 9.55 11.23 9.27
N VAL A 185 9.60 9.99 9.71
CA VAL A 185 9.69 8.81 8.86
C VAL A 185 8.34 8.54 8.21
N ILE A 186 8.22 8.81 6.91
CA ILE A 186 6.98 8.59 6.15
C ILE A 186 6.93 7.22 5.47
N GLY A 187 8.09 6.62 5.21
CA GLY A 187 8.22 5.36 4.49
C GLY A 187 9.67 5.02 4.19
N PHE A 188 9.87 4.15 3.21
CA PHE A 188 11.20 3.70 2.79
C PHE A 188 11.23 3.37 1.30
N THR A 189 12.43 3.34 0.72
CA THR A 189 12.66 2.92 -0.66
C THR A 189 13.35 1.57 -0.72
N THR A 190 13.03 0.81 -1.77
CA THR A 190 13.80 -0.35 -2.21
C THR A 190 14.28 -0.14 -3.63
N LYS A 191 15.31 -0.91 -4.05
CA LYS A 191 15.71 -0.94 -5.46
C LYS A 191 14.50 -1.28 -6.34
N TYR A 192 14.30 -0.54 -7.42
CA TYR A 192 13.31 -0.91 -8.43
C TYR A 192 13.89 -2.00 -9.34
N ILE A 193 13.18 -3.13 -9.46
CA ILE A 193 13.50 -4.20 -10.41
C ILE A 193 12.49 -4.13 -11.55
N PRO A 194 12.91 -3.80 -12.78
CA PRO A 194 12.01 -3.82 -13.93
C PRO A 194 11.60 -5.25 -14.25
N GLY A 195 10.43 -5.48 -14.85
CA GLY A 195 10.01 -6.83 -15.30
C GLY A 195 8.76 -7.39 -14.61
N GLY A 196 8.28 -6.72 -13.57
CA GLY A 196 7.03 -7.08 -12.89
C GLY A 196 7.14 -8.33 -12.03
N THR A 197 6.00 -8.76 -11.51
CA THR A 197 5.92 -9.93 -10.64
C THR A 197 5.75 -11.21 -11.46
N LEU A 198 5.96 -12.36 -10.83
CA LEU A 198 5.68 -13.66 -11.44
C LEU A 198 4.18 -13.89 -11.66
N ALA A 199 3.30 -13.17 -10.94
CA ALA A 199 1.86 -13.18 -11.20
C ALA A 199 1.50 -12.51 -12.54
N ASP A 200 2.30 -11.52 -12.97
CA ASP A 200 2.10 -10.77 -14.21
C ASP A 200 2.82 -11.40 -15.41
N ALA A 201 3.58 -12.48 -15.18
CA ALA A 201 4.38 -13.12 -16.21
C ALA A 201 3.51 -13.70 -17.33
N ASP A 202 4.03 -13.65 -18.57
CA ASP A 202 3.39 -14.31 -19.72
C ASP A 202 3.06 -15.77 -19.36
N PRO A 203 1.79 -16.22 -19.48
CA PRO A 203 1.41 -17.61 -19.24
C PRO A 203 2.19 -18.64 -20.07
N LYS A 204 2.83 -18.22 -21.15
CA LYS A 204 3.71 -19.06 -21.99
C LYS A 204 5.15 -19.14 -21.48
N ARG A 205 5.53 -18.32 -20.50
CA ARG A 205 6.88 -18.36 -19.93
C ARG A 205 7.11 -19.73 -19.30
N PRO A 206 8.16 -20.45 -19.71
CA PRO A 206 8.43 -21.75 -19.11
C PRO A 206 8.83 -21.58 -17.65
N PHE A 207 8.27 -22.42 -16.79
CA PHE A 207 8.73 -22.54 -15.42
C PHE A 207 10.19 -23.00 -15.38
N ARG A 208 11.03 -22.34 -14.58
CA ARG A 208 12.46 -22.67 -14.44
C ARG A 208 12.72 -23.40 -13.14
N PHE A 209 13.34 -24.58 -13.21
CA PHE A 209 13.80 -25.31 -12.02
C PHE A 209 14.80 -24.51 -11.19
N GLU A 210 15.54 -23.59 -11.83
CA GLU A 210 16.45 -22.68 -11.14
C GLU A 210 15.71 -21.79 -10.12
N TRP A 211 14.53 -21.28 -10.46
CA TRP A 211 13.74 -20.46 -9.55
C TRP A 211 13.27 -21.24 -8.33
N LEU A 212 12.88 -22.51 -8.52
CA LEU A 212 12.53 -23.37 -7.39
C LEU A 212 13.72 -23.55 -6.45
N ARG A 213 14.91 -23.80 -7.01
CA ARG A 213 16.14 -23.94 -6.23
C ARG A 213 16.46 -22.67 -5.46
N GLN A 214 16.47 -21.52 -6.13
CA GLN A 214 16.69 -20.20 -5.51
C GLN A 214 15.69 -19.95 -4.38
N LEU A 215 14.41 -20.25 -4.61
CA LEU A 215 13.38 -20.02 -3.60
C LEU A 215 13.58 -20.93 -2.39
N THR A 216 13.87 -22.21 -2.60
CA THR A 216 14.13 -23.15 -1.48
C THR A 216 15.36 -22.74 -0.67
N GLN A 217 16.44 -22.32 -1.33
CA GLN A 217 17.66 -21.84 -0.66
C GLN A 217 17.41 -20.56 0.13
N LEU A 218 16.65 -19.63 -0.45
CA LEU A 218 16.26 -18.40 0.22
C LEU A 218 15.37 -18.67 1.45
N VAL A 219 14.41 -19.59 1.33
CA VAL A 219 13.54 -19.98 2.44
C VAL A 219 14.34 -20.64 3.56
N ASP A 220 15.30 -21.52 3.23
CA ASP A 220 16.20 -22.11 4.21
C ASP A 220 17.06 -21.05 4.91
N PHE A 221 17.62 -20.11 4.15
CA PHE A 221 18.38 -18.98 4.70
C PHE A 221 17.54 -18.14 5.69
N LEU A 222 16.34 -17.73 5.28
CA LEU A 222 15.44 -16.94 6.13
C LEU A 222 15.03 -17.72 7.39
N ASN A 223 14.56 -18.96 7.23
CA ASN A 223 14.00 -19.73 8.33
C ASN A 223 15.06 -20.29 9.27
N LEU A 224 16.10 -20.93 8.73
CA LEU A 224 17.06 -21.72 9.51
C LEU A 224 18.20 -20.86 10.06
N GLU A 225 18.66 -19.86 9.31
CA GLU A 225 19.78 -19.01 9.74
C GLU A 225 19.26 -17.78 10.49
N LEU A 226 18.31 -17.05 9.89
CA LEU A 226 17.83 -15.80 10.46
C LEU A 226 16.70 -16.01 11.47
N GLY A 227 15.88 -17.06 11.32
CA GLY A 227 14.68 -17.29 12.13
C GLY A 227 13.51 -16.41 11.70
N ILE A 228 13.47 -16.01 10.43
CA ILE A 228 12.47 -15.13 9.83
C ILE A 228 11.58 -15.96 8.90
N MET A 229 10.26 -15.84 9.07
CA MET A 229 9.27 -16.43 8.17
C MET A 229 8.60 -15.30 7.39
N HIS A 230 8.63 -15.34 6.06
CA HIS A 230 7.98 -14.33 5.20
C HIS A 230 6.46 -14.31 5.35
N GLN A 231 5.85 -15.48 5.58
CA GLN A 231 4.40 -15.73 5.69
C GLN A 231 3.54 -15.48 4.45
N ASP A 232 4.03 -14.76 3.46
CA ASP A 232 3.28 -14.52 2.21
C ASP A 232 4.12 -14.73 0.93
N ILE A 233 4.72 -15.92 0.79
CA ILE A 233 5.44 -16.26 -0.44
C ILE A 233 4.41 -16.69 -1.50
N ALA A 234 4.18 -15.81 -2.47
CA ALA A 234 3.26 -16.02 -3.58
C ALA A 234 3.83 -15.41 -4.87
N PRO A 235 3.34 -15.78 -6.07
CA PRO A 235 3.82 -15.20 -7.33
C PRO A 235 3.80 -13.67 -7.40
N ARG A 236 2.83 -13.02 -6.73
CA ARG A 236 2.75 -11.54 -6.64
C ARG A 236 3.90 -10.91 -5.84
N ASN A 237 4.57 -11.68 -4.97
CA ASN A 237 5.67 -11.22 -4.11
C ASN A 237 7.03 -11.72 -4.63
N LEU A 238 7.08 -12.23 -5.86
CA LEU A 238 8.30 -12.69 -6.52
C LEU A 238 8.50 -11.88 -7.80
N LEU A 239 9.57 -11.09 -7.86
CA LEU A 239 10.01 -10.40 -9.06
C LEU A 239 10.95 -11.32 -9.85
N VAL A 240 11.09 -11.08 -11.15
CA VAL A 240 12.14 -11.70 -11.95
C VAL A 240 13.06 -10.61 -12.49
N ASP A 241 14.32 -10.64 -12.08
CA ASP A 241 15.32 -9.69 -12.57
C ASP A 241 15.56 -9.96 -14.07
N PRO A 242 15.36 -8.99 -14.97
CA PRO A 242 15.49 -9.21 -16.41
C PRO A 242 16.95 -9.31 -16.87
N GLU A 243 17.91 -8.88 -16.04
CA GLU A 243 19.34 -8.98 -16.36
C GLU A 243 19.89 -10.37 -16.02
N THR A 244 19.49 -10.93 -14.87
CA THR A 244 20.01 -12.23 -14.39
C THR A 244 19.04 -13.38 -14.60
N ASP A 245 17.77 -13.09 -14.85
CA ASP A 245 16.64 -14.03 -14.85
C ASP A 245 16.44 -14.72 -13.48
N ASP A 246 16.95 -14.13 -12.40
CA ASP A 246 16.81 -14.65 -11.02
C ASP A 246 15.52 -14.16 -10.37
N ILE A 247 14.97 -14.96 -9.44
CA ILE A 247 13.85 -14.50 -8.62
C ILE A 247 14.34 -13.60 -7.48
N ILE A 248 13.54 -12.58 -7.17
CA ILE A 248 13.76 -11.67 -6.04
C ILE A 248 12.48 -11.63 -5.21
N LEU A 249 12.59 -12.01 -3.94
CA LEU A 249 11.52 -11.93 -2.95
C LEU A 249 11.43 -10.51 -2.38
N PHE A 250 10.22 -9.97 -2.33
CA PHE A 250 9.91 -8.67 -1.73
C PHE A 250 8.61 -8.76 -0.92
N ASP A 251 8.24 -7.65 -0.28
CA ASP A 251 7.01 -7.49 0.51
C ASP A 251 6.98 -8.29 1.82
N PHE A 252 7.80 -7.85 2.78
CA PHE A 252 7.97 -8.51 4.08
C PHE A 252 7.03 -7.96 5.17
N ASP A 253 5.91 -7.35 4.79
CA ASP A 253 4.94 -6.71 5.70
C ASP A 253 4.22 -7.71 6.64
N TRP A 254 4.09 -8.96 6.21
CA TRP A 254 3.61 -10.09 7.02
C TRP A 254 4.70 -10.88 7.74
N ALA A 255 5.97 -10.51 7.59
CA ALA A 255 7.06 -11.33 8.12
C ALA A 255 7.00 -11.46 9.66
N ALA A 256 7.26 -12.67 10.15
CA ALA A 256 7.43 -12.95 11.57
C ALA A 256 8.89 -13.28 11.88
N ASN A 257 9.35 -12.82 13.04
CA ASN A 257 10.65 -13.18 13.59
C ASN A 257 10.45 -14.13 14.78
N GLY A 258 10.97 -15.35 14.66
CA GLY A 258 10.92 -16.37 15.71
C GLY A 258 11.89 -16.10 16.87
N LYS A 259 12.85 -15.18 16.69
CA LYS A 259 13.72 -14.70 17.76
C LYS A 259 13.03 -13.51 18.43
N LYS A 260 12.63 -13.66 19.69
CA LYS A 260 12.25 -12.51 20.53
C LYS A 260 13.46 -11.57 20.60
N VAL A 261 13.30 -10.36 20.09
CA VAL A 261 14.20 -9.22 20.37
C VAL A 261 14.00 -8.80 21.81
#